data_AF-A0A7J7LNI3-F1
#
_entry.id   AF-A0A7J7LNI3-F1
#
_cell.length_a   1.000
_cell.length_b   1.000
_cell.length_c   1.000
_cell.angle_alpha   90.00
_cell.angle_beta   90.00
_cell.angle_gamma   90.00
#
_symmetry.space_group_name_H-M   'P 1'
#
loop_
_entity.id
_entity.type
_entity.pdbx_description
1 polymer ?
#
loop_
_entity_poly.entity_id
_entity_poly.type
_entity_poly.pdbx_seq_one_letter_code
_entity_poly.pdbx_strand_id
1 'polypeptide(L)'
;MVVFFLQEMSELPPSYDRLILMVVDGLPAEFILGKGDQPPTKAVMEAMPYTQSLLSNGTSIGYHAKAAPPTVTMPRYGFWCDWGFLDVALNFNTQAFLDDNLLGQFHRIGWKMVMHGDETWIKLFPGVFARHDGVTSFFVKDTTEVDYNVSRHLKAELVAEDWNILVFFF
;
A
#
# COMPACT_ATOMS: atom_id res chain seq x y z
N MET A 1 -7.14 11.89 17.26
CA MET A 1 -8.19 10.83 17.21
C MET A 1 -7.62 9.50 16.75
N VAL A 2 -6.77 9.43 15.71
CA VAL A 2 -6.08 8.17 15.30
C VAL A 2 -5.13 7.63 16.37
N VAL A 3 -4.40 8.50 17.09
CA VAL A 3 -3.51 8.09 18.21
C VAL A 3 -4.29 7.38 19.33
N PHE A 4 -5.48 7.91 19.69
CA PHE A 4 -6.36 7.26 20.66
C PHE A 4 -6.91 5.93 20.15
N PHE A 5 -7.23 5.85 18.85
CA PHE A 5 -7.75 4.62 18.25
C PHE A 5 -6.71 3.49 18.22
N LEU A 6 -5.44 3.79 17.93
CA LEU A 6 -4.35 2.80 17.98
C LEU A 6 -4.03 2.37 19.42
N GLN A 7 -4.14 3.28 20.40
CA GLN A 7 -3.98 2.93 21.82
C GLN A 7 -5.13 2.05 22.32
N GLU A 8 -6.39 2.34 21.98
CA GLU A 8 -7.53 1.49 22.34
C GLU A 8 -7.47 0.12 21.64
N MET A 9 -7.02 0.05 20.38
CA MET A 9 -6.81 -1.23 19.68
C MET A 9 -5.65 -2.05 20.25
N SER A 10 -4.75 -1.45 21.04
CA SER A 10 -3.63 -2.18 21.68
C SER A 10 -4.07 -3.12 22.81
N GLU A 11 -5.30 -2.97 23.31
CA GLU A 11 -5.86 -3.85 24.34
C GLU A 11 -6.38 -5.17 23.76
N LEU A 12 -6.56 -5.26 22.44
CA LEU A 12 -6.93 -6.49 21.75
C LEU A 12 -5.67 -7.22 21.29
N PRO A 13 -5.57 -8.55 21.51
CA PRO A 13 -4.44 -9.31 20.98
C PRO A 13 -4.45 -9.20 19.44
N PRO A 14 -3.31 -8.85 18.82
CA PRO A 14 -3.24 -8.74 17.38
C PRO A 14 -3.50 -10.10 16.72
N SER A 15 -4.39 -10.15 15.74
CA SER A 15 -4.61 -11.37 14.95
C SER A 15 -3.44 -11.68 14.01
N TYR A 16 -2.60 -10.70 13.71
CA TYR A 16 -1.46 -10.80 12.81
C TYR A 16 -0.28 -9.99 13.36
N ASP A 17 0.92 -10.58 13.31
CA ASP A 17 2.15 -9.95 13.81
C ASP A 17 2.83 -9.02 12.79
N ARG A 18 2.50 -9.19 11.51
CA ARG A 18 3.19 -8.55 10.37
C ARG A 18 2.22 -8.16 9.26
N LEU A 19 2.51 -7.05 8.60
CA LEU A 19 1.74 -6.52 7.48
C LEU A 19 2.61 -6.39 6.23
N ILE A 20 2.14 -6.92 5.10
CA ILE A 20 2.72 -6.65 3.78
C ILE A 20 1.76 -5.76 3.00
N LEU A 21 2.23 -4.60 2.57
CA LEU A 21 1.53 -3.69 1.70
C LEU A 21 2.15 -3.75 0.31
N MET A 22 1.37 -4.22 -0.66
CA MET A 22 1.75 -4.24 -2.07
C MET A 22 0.94 -3.19 -2.83
N VAL A 23 1.63 -2.20 -3.40
CA VAL A 23 1.07 -1.18 -4.28
C VAL A 23 1.49 -1.52 -5.70
N VAL A 24 0.52 -1.61 -6.61
CA VAL A 24 0.74 -1.90 -8.02
C VAL A 24 0.15 -0.76 -8.83
N ASP A 25 0.98 -0.01 -9.54
CA ASP A 25 0.49 1.04 -10.42
C ASP A 25 -0.16 0.46 -11.68
N GLY A 26 -1.18 1.15 -12.20
CA GLY A 26 -1.83 0.76 -13.45
C GLY A 26 -2.66 -0.54 -13.40
N LEU A 27 -3.07 -1.00 -12.22
CA LEU A 27 -3.96 -2.16 -12.05
C LEU A 27 -5.37 -1.76 -11.57
N PRO A 28 -6.29 -1.41 -12.49
CA PRO A 28 -7.68 -1.13 -12.13
C PRO A 28 -8.35 -2.31 -11.42
N ALA A 29 -9.11 -2.03 -10.35
CA ALA A 29 -9.90 -3.04 -9.65
C ALA A 29 -10.86 -3.79 -10.60
N GLU A 30 -11.31 -3.13 -11.68
CA GLU A 30 -12.18 -3.72 -12.70
C GLU A 30 -11.55 -4.94 -13.41
N PHE A 31 -10.22 -5.04 -13.45
CA PHE A 31 -9.55 -6.20 -14.05
C PHE A 31 -9.66 -7.45 -13.17
N ILE A 32 -9.77 -7.27 -11.86
CA ILE A 32 -9.81 -8.38 -10.90
C ILE A 32 -11.25 -8.72 -10.51
N LEU A 33 -12.04 -7.68 -10.21
CA LEU A 33 -13.38 -7.82 -9.64
C LEU A 33 -14.50 -7.65 -10.68
N GLY A 34 -14.17 -7.12 -11.86
CA GLY A 34 -15.17 -6.76 -12.86
C GLY A 34 -15.79 -5.39 -12.58
N LYS A 35 -16.85 -5.04 -13.30
CA LYS A 35 -17.49 -3.72 -13.22
C LYS A 35 -18.95 -3.85 -12.81
N GLY A 36 -19.28 -3.40 -11.60
CA GLY A 36 -20.61 -3.61 -11.03
C GLY A 36 -20.89 -5.10 -10.85
N ASP A 37 -22.04 -5.57 -11.31
CA ASP A 37 -22.41 -6.99 -11.24
C ASP A 37 -21.83 -7.84 -12.38
N GLN A 38 -21.01 -7.25 -13.26
CA GLN A 38 -20.41 -7.96 -14.40
C GLN A 38 -19.00 -8.46 -14.05
N PRO A 39 -18.71 -9.76 -14.22
CA PRO A 39 -17.37 -10.30 -13.99
C PRO A 39 -16.36 -9.75 -15.01
N PRO A 40 -15.06 -9.81 -14.71
CA PRO A 40 -14.01 -9.42 -15.64
C PRO A 40 -14.01 -10.30 -16.89
N THR A 41 -13.52 -9.77 -18.01
CA THR A 41 -13.44 -10.51 -19.28
C THR A 41 -12.60 -11.78 -19.12
N LYS A 42 -13.00 -12.87 -19.79
CA LYS A 42 -12.31 -14.17 -19.74
C LYS A 42 -10.80 -14.07 -19.98
N ALA A 43 -10.38 -13.22 -20.92
CA ALA A 43 -8.95 -12.99 -21.20
C ALA A 43 -8.18 -12.43 -19.99
N VAL A 44 -8.81 -11.55 -19.19
CA VAL A 44 -8.19 -10.97 -17.99
C VAL A 44 -8.15 -11.99 -16.85
N MET A 45 -9.22 -12.79 -16.71
CA MET A 45 -9.23 -13.89 -15.74
C MET A 45 -8.13 -14.91 -16.02
N GLU A 46 -7.95 -15.27 -17.30
CA GLU A 46 -6.91 -16.20 -17.75
C GLU A 46 -5.49 -15.61 -17.61
N ALA A 47 -5.35 -14.29 -17.66
CA ALA A 47 -4.08 -13.60 -17.43
C ALA A 47 -3.66 -13.55 -15.95
N MET A 48 -4.61 -13.60 -15.01
CA MET A 48 -4.35 -13.56 -13.55
C MET A 48 -4.96 -14.76 -12.80
N PRO A 49 -4.61 -16.00 -13.17
CA PRO A 49 -5.27 -17.20 -12.63
C PRO A 49 -5.05 -17.36 -11.12
N TYR A 50 -3.88 -16.94 -10.62
CA TYR A 50 -3.57 -17.02 -9.19
C TYR A 50 -4.48 -16.11 -8.37
N THR A 51 -4.58 -14.82 -8.73
CA THR A 51 -5.47 -13.86 -8.05
C THR A 51 -6.92 -14.31 -8.09
N GLN A 52 -7.38 -14.82 -9.24
CA GLN A 52 -8.74 -15.36 -9.38
C GLN A 52 -8.96 -16.58 -8.49
N SER A 53 -7.97 -17.48 -8.36
CA SER A 53 -8.07 -18.65 -7.48
C SER A 53 -8.19 -18.28 -5.99
N LEU A 54 -7.52 -17.20 -5.57
CA LEU A 54 -7.60 -16.73 -4.18
C LEU A 54 -9.00 -16.20 -3.84
N LEU A 55 -9.63 -15.51 -4.81
CA LEU A 55 -10.99 -15.00 -4.67
C LEU A 55 -12.01 -16.15 -4.68
N SER A 56 -11.86 -17.13 -5.58
CA SER A 56 -12.78 -18.27 -5.66
C SER A 56 -12.74 -19.16 -4.42
N ASN A 57 -11.56 -19.28 -3.79
CA ASN A 57 -11.37 -20.11 -2.61
C ASN A 57 -11.81 -19.43 -1.31
N GLY A 58 -12.27 -18.16 -1.36
CA GLY A 58 -12.67 -17.39 -0.18
C GLY A 58 -11.50 -17.03 0.74
N THR A 59 -10.26 -17.19 0.28
CA THR A 59 -9.05 -16.83 1.02
C THR A 59 -8.68 -15.35 0.90
N SER A 60 -9.31 -14.62 -0.02
CA SER A 60 -9.16 -13.18 -0.18
C SER A 60 -10.51 -12.48 -0.29
N ILE A 61 -10.53 -11.20 0.08
CA ILE A 61 -11.71 -10.34 -0.04
C ILE A 61 -11.33 -9.18 -0.96
N GLY A 62 -12.13 -8.95 -2.00
CA GLY A 62 -11.95 -7.87 -2.95
C GLY A 62 -12.84 -6.67 -2.64
N TYR A 63 -12.32 -5.46 -2.84
CA TYR A 63 -13.06 -4.21 -2.66
C TYR A 63 -12.86 -3.27 -3.84
N HIS A 64 -13.94 -2.60 -4.26
CA HIS A 64 -13.86 -1.47 -5.18
C HIS A 64 -13.60 -0.18 -4.42
N ALA A 65 -12.34 0.20 -4.30
CA ALA A 65 -11.97 1.53 -3.82
C ALA A 65 -12.12 2.53 -4.97
N LYS A 66 -13.01 3.51 -4.82
CA LYS A 66 -13.14 4.65 -5.75
C LYS A 66 -12.50 5.88 -5.11
N ALA A 67 -11.39 6.33 -5.66
CA ALA A 67 -10.85 7.64 -5.33
C ALA A 67 -11.71 8.70 -6.05
N ALA A 68 -12.36 9.60 -5.30
CA ALA A 68 -13.09 10.71 -5.88
C ALA A 68 -12.10 11.78 -6.40
N PRO A 69 -12.27 12.35 -7.60
CA PRO A 69 -11.51 13.52 -8.03
C PRO A 69 -11.89 14.75 -7.17
N PRO A 70 -10.97 15.69 -6.85
CA PRO A 70 -9.76 16.05 -7.60
C PRO A 70 -8.45 15.52 -7.01
N THR A 71 -7.60 14.94 -7.86
CA THR A 71 -6.23 14.47 -7.54
C THR A 71 -5.17 15.57 -7.66
N VAL A 72 -5.50 16.82 -7.27
CA VAL A 72 -4.50 17.88 -6.97
C VAL A 72 -5.04 18.87 -5.92
N THR A 73 -4.43 18.80 -4.74
CA THR A 73 -4.11 19.86 -3.75
C THR A 73 -5.23 20.79 -3.23
N MET A 74 -5.87 20.42 -2.11
CA MET A 74 -5.92 21.15 -0.81
C MET A 74 -7.21 20.81 -0.01
N PRO A 75 -7.12 20.53 1.31
CA PRO A 75 -8.26 20.10 2.10
C PRO A 75 -9.03 21.29 2.70
N ARG A 76 -10.36 21.24 2.66
CA ARG A 76 -11.21 22.06 3.53
C ARG A 76 -12.25 21.17 4.22
N TYR A 77 -11.89 20.80 5.44
CA TYR A 77 -12.73 20.63 6.63
C TYR A 77 -14.11 19.97 6.48
N GLY A 78 -14.31 18.87 7.22
CA GLY A 78 -15.62 18.27 7.49
C GLY A 78 -15.59 16.79 7.12
N PHE A 79 -15.04 15.93 7.99
CA PHE A 79 -15.85 15.13 8.93
C PHE A 79 -16.88 14.28 8.19
N TRP A 80 -16.62 12.98 8.07
CA TRP A 80 -17.49 11.80 8.27
C TRP A 80 -16.71 10.60 7.72
N CYS A 81 -16.45 9.61 8.58
CA CYS A 81 -15.69 8.41 8.26
C CYS A 81 -16.18 7.73 6.99
N ASP A 82 -15.27 7.39 6.07
CA ASP A 82 -15.32 6.12 5.35
C ASP A 82 -13.98 5.83 4.62
N TRP A 83 -13.28 4.78 5.08
CA TRP A 83 -12.18 4.03 4.43
C TRP A 83 -10.84 4.75 4.16
N GLY A 84 -10.13 5.08 5.25
CA GLY A 84 -8.82 5.74 5.27
C GLY A 84 -7.58 4.84 5.15
N PHE A 85 -7.47 4.05 4.08
CA PHE A 85 -6.15 3.47 3.68
C PHE A 85 -5.57 4.20 2.47
N LEU A 86 -6.42 4.61 1.53
CA LEU A 86 -6.00 5.38 0.37
C LEU A 86 -5.84 6.88 0.68
N ASP A 87 -6.52 7.40 1.70
CA ASP A 87 -6.36 8.78 2.16
C ASP A 87 -5.01 8.99 2.88
N VAL A 88 -4.45 7.92 3.44
CA VAL A 88 -3.05 7.89 3.90
C VAL A 88 -2.11 7.98 2.69
N ALA A 89 -2.41 7.25 1.61
CA ALA A 89 -1.68 7.29 0.33
C ALA A 89 -1.93 8.54 -0.54
N LEU A 90 -2.97 9.33 -0.25
CA LEU A 90 -3.35 10.54 -1.01
C LEU A 90 -3.04 11.85 -0.27
N ASN A 91 -2.69 11.80 1.03
CA ASN A 91 -2.00 12.90 1.73
C ASN A 91 -0.55 13.13 1.23
N PHE A 92 -0.20 12.59 0.07
CA PHE A 92 1.13 12.62 -0.55
C PHE A 92 1.44 13.91 -1.31
N ASN A 93 0.48 14.83 -1.47
CA ASN A 93 0.66 16.00 -2.35
C ASN A 93 0.21 17.36 -1.75
N THR A 94 0.42 17.59 -0.46
CA THR A 94 0.34 18.94 0.11
C THR A 94 1.54 19.19 1.01
N GLN A 95 2.17 20.36 0.82
CA GLN A 95 3.33 20.90 1.53
C GLN A 95 3.11 21.11 3.05
N ALA A 96 2.71 20.09 3.80
CA ALA A 96 2.49 20.19 5.24
C ALA A 96 3.09 18.97 5.95
N PHE A 97 4.42 18.96 5.98
CA PHE A 97 5.32 18.06 6.73
C PHE A 97 5.17 18.17 8.27
N LEU A 98 3.98 18.52 8.78
CA LEU A 98 3.71 18.81 10.19
C LEU A 98 2.48 18.10 10.75
N ASP A 99 1.68 17.42 9.91
CA ASP A 99 0.50 16.68 10.36
C ASP A 99 0.79 15.18 10.52
N ASP A 100 0.21 14.58 11.57
CA ASP A 100 0.39 13.18 11.98
C ASP A 100 0.09 12.17 10.85
N ASN A 101 1.11 11.74 10.10
CA ASN A 101 0.97 10.65 9.13
C ASN A 101 1.10 9.27 9.79
N LEU A 102 0.49 8.25 9.17
CA LEU A 102 0.42 6.89 9.73
C LEU A 102 1.80 6.23 9.85
N LEU A 103 2.68 6.43 8.85
CA LEU A 103 4.05 5.90 8.87
C LEU A 103 4.84 6.49 10.05
N GLY A 104 4.71 7.79 10.32
CA GLY A 104 5.31 8.47 11.46
C GLY A 104 4.72 8.02 12.80
N GLN A 105 3.46 7.57 12.83
CA GLN A 105 2.89 6.93 14.03
C GLN A 105 3.51 5.54 14.26
N PHE A 106 3.61 4.71 13.22
CA PHE A 106 4.28 3.41 13.32
C PHE A 106 5.75 3.52 13.73
N HIS A 107 6.48 4.51 13.18
CA HIS A 107 7.85 4.77 13.58
C HIS A 107 7.94 5.19 15.06
N ARG A 108 7.02 6.03 15.56
CA ARG A 108 6.99 6.46 16.97
C ARG A 108 6.73 5.33 17.96
N ILE A 109 5.93 4.33 17.57
CA ILE A 109 5.70 3.12 18.41
C ILE A 109 6.83 2.09 18.28
N GLY A 110 7.89 2.40 17.53
CA GLY A 110 9.08 1.56 17.39
C GLY A 110 8.92 0.41 16.37
N TRP A 111 7.90 0.45 15.51
CA TRP A 111 7.73 -0.55 14.48
C TRP A 111 8.78 -0.39 13.38
N LYS A 112 9.37 -1.51 12.98
CA LYS A 112 10.36 -1.57 11.92
C LYS A 112 9.66 -1.70 10.57
N MET A 113 9.91 -0.73 9.70
CA MET A 113 9.32 -0.68 8.37
C MET A 113 10.39 -0.86 7.30
N VAL A 114 10.07 -1.63 6.26
CA VAL A 114 10.95 -1.88 5.11
C VAL A 114 10.24 -1.46 3.83
N MET A 115 10.93 -0.79 2.91
CA MET A 115 10.34 -0.30 1.66
C MET A 115 11.22 -0.61 0.45
N HIS A 116 10.66 -1.29 -0.54
CA HIS A 116 11.31 -1.57 -1.83
C HIS A 116 10.42 -1.05 -2.96
N GLY A 117 10.94 -0.17 -3.80
CA GLY A 117 10.16 0.45 -4.87
C GLY A 117 10.58 1.88 -5.18
N ASP A 118 9.63 2.74 -5.56
CA ASP A 118 9.91 4.10 -6.01
C ASP A 118 10.68 4.95 -4.97
N GLU A 119 11.85 5.46 -5.36
CA GLU A 119 12.73 6.25 -4.48
C GLU A 119 12.08 7.53 -3.92
N THR A 120 11.00 8.03 -4.52
CA THR A 120 10.24 9.19 -4.06
C THR A 120 9.72 8.98 -2.64
N TRP A 121 9.30 7.77 -2.28
CA TRP A 121 8.82 7.45 -0.94
C TRP A 121 9.91 7.56 0.12
N ILE A 122 11.12 7.12 -0.22
CA ILE A 122 12.28 7.20 0.67
C ILE A 122 12.65 8.69 0.90
N LYS A 123 12.57 9.50 -0.15
CA LYS A 123 12.82 10.95 -0.08
C LYS A 123 11.74 11.71 0.71
N LEU A 124 10.48 11.27 0.60
CA LEU A 124 9.35 11.86 1.34
C LEU A 124 9.34 11.49 2.83
N PHE A 125 9.87 10.32 3.22
CA PHE A 125 9.90 9.87 4.61
C PHE A 125 11.32 9.53 5.07
N PRO A 126 12.24 10.52 5.13
CA PRO A 126 13.61 10.27 5.51
C PRO A 126 13.68 9.75 6.96
N GLY A 127 14.42 8.64 7.14
CA GLY A 127 14.66 8.03 8.46
C GLY A 127 13.51 7.19 9.02
N VAL A 128 12.40 7.03 8.29
CA VAL A 128 11.25 6.22 8.72
C VAL A 128 11.46 4.73 8.44
N PHE A 129 12.13 4.40 7.34
CA PHE A 129 12.38 3.03 6.92
C PHE A 129 13.71 2.51 7.46
N ALA A 130 13.67 1.33 8.10
CA ALA A 130 14.86 0.66 8.67
C ALA A 130 15.71 -0.01 7.59
N ARG A 131 15.08 -0.51 6.53
CA ARG A 131 15.72 -0.96 5.30
C ARG A 131 14.94 -0.42 4.12
N HIS A 132 15.65 -0.01 3.07
CA HIS A 132 15.00 0.40 1.85
C HIS A 132 15.89 0.23 0.63
N ASP A 133 15.27 0.02 -0.52
CA ASP A 133 15.93 0.08 -1.83
C ASP A 133 15.06 0.84 -2.82
N GLY A 134 15.58 1.98 -3.26
CA GLY A 134 14.87 2.92 -4.12
C GLY A 134 15.19 2.68 -5.59
N VAL A 135 14.15 2.53 -6.41
CA VAL A 135 14.23 2.43 -7.85
C VAL A 135 13.77 3.75 -8.46
N THR A 136 14.58 4.31 -9.36
CA THR A 136 14.22 5.51 -10.12
C THR A 136 13.23 5.14 -11.23
N SER A 137 11.94 5.29 -10.93
CA SER A 137 10.81 4.98 -11.83
C SER A 137 10.69 5.93 -13.04
N PHE A 138 11.27 7.14 -12.97
CA PHE A 138 10.98 8.22 -13.91
C PHE A 138 11.64 8.15 -15.30
N PHE A 139 12.52 7.18 -15.58
CA PHE A 139 13.32 7.19 -16.82
C PHE A 139 13.36 5.89 -17.63
N VAL A 140 12.66 4.84 -17.22
CA VAL A 140 12.74 3.56 -17.93
C VAL A 140 11.39 3.23 -18.56
N LYS A 141 11.35 3.15 -19.89
CA LYS A 141 10.19 2.62 -20.66
C LYS A 141 9.94 1.13 -20.39
N ASP A 142 10.78 0.49 -19.58
CA ASP A 142 10.78 -0.93 -19.29
C ASP A 142 10.22 -1.18 -17.89
N THR A 143 8.95 -1.55 -17.82
CA THR A 143 8.27 -1.94 -16.58
C THR A 143 8.86 -3.24 -16.01
N THR A 144 9.49 -4.07 -16.84
CA THR A 144 10.08 -5.35 -16.43
C THR A 144 11.27 -5.16 -15.50
N GLU A 145 12.12 -4.18 -15.80
CA GLU A 145 13.31 -3.88 -15.01
C GLU A 145 12.93 -3.29 -13.64
N VAL A 146 11.90 -2.43 -13.61
CA VAL A 146 11.36 -1.86 -12.37
C VAL A 146 10.77 -2.97 -11.49
N ASP A 147 9.91 -3.82 -12.04
CA ASP A 147 9.33 -4.97 -11.32
C ASP A 147 10.41 -5.93 -10.80
N TYR A 148 11.46 -6.17 -11.59
CA TYR A 148 12.58 -7.00 -11.18
C TYR A 148 13.34 -6.41 -9.99
N ASN A 149 13.61 -5.10 -10.01
CA ASN A 149 14.34 -4.41 -8.95
C ASN A 149 13.60 -4.44 -7.61
N VAL A 150 12.27 -4.51 -7.63
CA VAL A 150 11.43 -4.69 -6.44
C VAL A 150 11.37 -6.16 -6.04
N SER A 151 11.05 -7.04 -7.00
CA SER A 151 10.81 -8.47 -6.73
C SER A 151 12.04 -9.27 -6.31
N ARG A 152 13.26 -8.82 -6.66
CA ARG A 152 14.51 -9.47 -6.24
C ARG A 152 14.67 -9.55 -4.71
N HIS A 153 14.01 -8.66 -3.97
CA HIS A 153 14.07 -8.61 -2.51
C HIS A 153 13.02 -9.50 -1.82
N LEU A 154 11.96 -9.90 -2.52
CA LEU A 154 10.84 -10.66 -1.95
C LEU A 154 11.30 -11.90 -1.18
N LYS A 155 12.18 -12.72 -1.77
CA LYS A 155 12.65 -13.96 -1.13
C LYS A 155 13.39 -13.70 0.18
N ALA A 156 14.21 -12.66 0.23
CA ALA A 156 14.97 -12.33 1.43
C ALA A 156 14.06 -11.75 2.52
N GLU A 157 13.16 -10.84 2.16
CA GLU A 157 12.28 -10.17 3.11
C GLU A 157 11.19 -11.10 3.67
N LEU A 158 10.68 -12.04 2.89
CA LEU A 158 9.68 -13.01 3.36
C LEU A 158 10.24 -14.02 4.38
N VAL A 159 11.55 -14.30 4.32
CA VAL A 159 12.24 -15.17 5.29
C VAL A 159 12.67 -14.39 6.53
N ALA A 160 12.87 -13.07 6.39
CA ALA A 160 13.26 -12.21 7.50
C ALA A 160 12.11 -12.05 8.51
N GLU A 161 12.44 -12.02 9.80
CA GLU A 161 11.51 -11.86 10.92
C GLU A 161 11.71 -10.54 11.68
N ASP A 162 12.51 -9.63 11.14
CA ASP A 162 12.98 -8.43 11.82
C ASP A 162 12.22 -7.15 11.44
N TRP A 163 11.08 -7.28 10.75
CA TRP A 163 10.22 -6.17 10.33
C TRP A 163 8.76 -6.38 10.76
N ASN A 164 8.04 -5.28 10.97
CA ASN A 164 6.61 -5.25 11.28
C ASN A 164 5.77 -4.91 10.05
N ILE A 165 6.24 -4.00 9.20
CA ILE A 165 5.58 -3.61 7.95
C ILE A 165 6.56 -3.68 6.80
N LEU A 166 6.16 -4.35 5.72
CA LEU A 166 6.90 -4.45 4.48
C LEU A 166 6.09 -3.82 3.35
N VAL A 167 6.67 -2.83 2.67
CA VAL A 167 6.02 -2.09 1.58
C VAL A 167 6.74 -2.41 0.26
N PHE A 168 5.98 -2.89 -0.72
CA PHE A 168 6.43 -3.05 -2.09
C PHE A 168 5.65 -2.10 -3.00
N PHE A 169 6.36 -1.32 -3.80
CA PHE A 169 5.77 -0.44 -4.80
C PHE A 169 6.26 -0.87 -6.18
N PHE A 170 5.34 -1.43 -6.97
CA PHE A 170 5.54 -1.88 -8.35
C PHE A 170 5.05 -0.80 -9.32
#